data_AF-A0A485MET0-F1
#
_entry.id   AF-A0A485MET0-F1
#
_cell.length_a   1.000
_cell.length_b   1.000
_cell.length_c   1.000
_cell.angle_alpha   90.00
_cell.angle_beta   90.00
_cell.angle_gamma   90.00
#
_symmetry.space_group_name_H-M   'P 1'
#
loop_
_entity.id
_entity.type
_entity.pdbx_description
1 polymer ?
#
loop_
_entity_poly.entity_id
_entity_poly.type
_entity_poly.pdbx_seq_one_letter_code
_entity_poly.pdbx_strand_id
1 'polypeptide(L)'
;MSVGRRRIKLLGILMMVNVFIYLIVEVSKSSSQEKNGKGEVIIPKEKFWKISDPPVAYWNREQEKLNRRYNPILNMLANQTGEVYGFSNISHLNFCEPDLRVMSVVSGFSNLPDRFKDFLLYLRCRNYSLLIDQPDKCAKKPFLLLAIKSLIPHFARRQAIRESWGRETNVGNQTVVRVFLLGQTPPEDNHPDLSDMLKFESEKHQDILMWNYRDTFFNLSLKEVLFLRWVSTSCPNAEFVFKGDDDVFVNTHHILNYLNSLSKNKAKDLFIGDVIHNAGPHRDKKLKYYIPEVVYTGVYPPYAGGGGFLYSGHLALRLYNITDRVLLYPIDDVYTGMCLQKLGLVPEKHKGFKTFDIEEKNKNNICSYVDLMLVHSRKPQEMIDIWSRLQDAHLNC
;
A
#
# COMPACT_ATOMS: atom_id res chain seq x y z
N MET A 1 -5.22 43.15 64.67
CA MET A 1 -5.21 41.69 64.99
C MET A 1 -5.88 40.85 63.89
N SER A 2 -5.36 40.82 62.65
CA SER A 2 -6.01 40.11 61.52
C SER A 2 -5.08 39.17 60.71
N VAL A 3 -3.76 39.28 60.89
CA VAL A 3 -2.78 38.51 60.07
C VAL A 3 -2.53 37.10 60.61
N GLY A 4 -2.60 36.87 61.93
CA GLY A 4 -2.37 35.55 62.54
C GLY A 4 -3.46 34.52 62.21
N ARG A 5 -4.72 34.95 62.06
CA ARG A 5 -5.86 34.05 61.83
C ARG A 5 -5.88 33.46 60.41
N ARG A 6 -5.34 34.17 59.41
CA ARG A 6 -5.20 33.66 58.03
C ARG A 6 -4.08 32.62 57.89
N ARG A 7 -2.94 32.80 58.57
CA ARG A 7 -1.85 31.82 58.54
C ARG A 7 -2.23 30.51 59.21
N ILE A 8 -2.96 30.56 60.33
CA ILE A 8 -3.46 29.36 61.02
C ILE A 8 -4.49 28.61 60.15
N LYS A 9 -5.38 29.32 59.44
CA LYS A 9 -6.30 28.69 58.49
C LYS A 9 -5.58 28.04 57.30
N LEU A 10 -4.54 28.69 56.77
CA LEU A 10 -3.75 28.14 55.66
C LEU A 10 -2.98 26.89 56.09
N LEU A 11 -2.40 26.89 57.30
CA LEU A 11 -1.73 25.73 57.88
C LEU A 11 -2.70 24.56 58.11
N GLY A 12 -3.91 24.85 58.60
CA GLY A 12 -4.97 23.86 58.79
C GLY A 12 -5.43 23.24 57.46
N ILE A 13 -5.56 24.03 56.40
CA ILE A 13 -5.88 23.52 55.05
C ILE A 13 -4.74 22.64 54.51
N LEU A 14 -3.49 23.06 54.65
CA LEU A 14 -2.33 22.27 54.23
C LEU A 14 -2.20 20.94 54.98
N MET A 15 -2.46 20.93 56.29
CA MET A 15 -2.50 19.68 57.05
C MET A 15 -3.65 18.77 56.62
N MET A 16 -4.85 19.32 56.38
CA MET A 16 -5.99 18.54 55.89
C MET A 16 -5.72 17.94 54.50
N VAL A 17 -5.09 18.70 53.59
CA VAL A 17 -4.69 18.19 52.27
C VAL A 17 -3.67 17.07 52.39
N ASN A 18 -2.66 17.20 53.26
CA ASN A 18 -1.67 16.15 53.48
C ASN A 18 -2.29 14.89 54.11
N VAL A 19 -3.25 15.03 55.04
CA VAL A 19 -4.02 13.91 55.60
C VAL A 19 -4.89 13.25 54.52
N PHE A 20 -5.50 14.04 53.63
CA PHE A 20 -6.30 13.50 52.53
C PHE A 20 -5.44 12.74 51.51
N ILE A 21 -4.25 13.25 51.18
CA ILE A 21 -3.26 12.57 50.33
C ILE A 21 -2.79 11.29 51.00
N TYR A 22 -2.49 11.32 52.30
CA TYR A 22 -2.11 10.15 53.08
C TYR A 22 -3.21 9.09 53.05
N LEU A 23 -4.48 9.47 53.30
CA LEU A 23 -5.62 8.55 53.23
C LEU A 23 -5.84 7.98 51.82
N ILE A 24 -5.66 8.78 50.76
CA ILE A 24 -5.74 8.26 49.38
C ILE A 24 -4.62 7.24 49.10
N VAL A 25 -3.40 7.49 49.59
CA VAL A 25 -2.28 6.56 49.45
C VAL A 25 -2.49 5.30 50.28
N GLU A 26 -3.01 5.41 51.50
CA GLU A 26 -3.31 4.28 52.38
C GLU A 26 -4.46 3.43 51.82
N VAL A 27 -5.53 4.06 51.33
CA VAL A 27 -6.68 3.39 50.71
C VAL A 27 -6.26 2.72 49.40
N SER A 28 -5.39 3.35 48.61
CA SER A 28 -4.81 2.74 47.40
C SER A 28 -3.88 1.55 47.72
N LYS A 29 -3.16 1.59 48.86
CA LYS A 29 -2.41 0.45 49.38
C LYS A 29 -3.30 -0.66 49.92
N SER A 30 -4.45 -0.33 50.53
CA SER A 30 -5.39 -1.34 51.06
C SER A 30 -6.22 -2.01 49.95
N SER A 31 -6.56 -1.27 48.89
CA SER A 31 -7.24 -1.81 47.69
C SER A 31 -6.34 -2.73 46.86
N SER A 32 -5.02 -2.65 47.06
CA SER A 32 -4.04 -3.57 46.48
C SER A 32 -3.65 -4.74 47.40
N GLN A 33 -4.28 -4.85 48.58
CA GLN A 33 -4.12 -5.99 49.49
C GLN A 33 -5.39 -6.86 49.53
N GLU A 34 -5.72 -7.47 48.39
CA GLU A 34 -6.37 -8.78 48.42
C GLU A 34 -5.62 -9.77 47.51
N LYS A 35 -5.16 -10.83 48.17
CA LYS A 35 -4.47 -12.03 47.68
C LYS A 35 -2.96 -11.86 47.40
N ASN A 36 -2.22 -11.77 48.50
CA ASN A 36 -0.96 -12.50 48.68
C ASN A 36 -1.22 -14.01 48.43
N GLY A 37 -1.26 -14.42 47.16
CA GLY A 37 -0.66 -15.68 46.78
C GLY A 37 0.85 -15.50 46.93
N LYS A 38 1.56 -16.55 47.34
CA LYS A 38 3.02 -16.63 47.30
C LYS A 38 3.54 -15.90 46.06
N GLY A 39 4.64 -15.16 46.17
CA GLY A 39 5.32 -14.57 45.02
C GLY A 39 5.81 -15.65 44.06
N GLU A 40 4.88 -16.29 43.35
CA GLU A 40 5.13 -17.03 42.14
C GLU A 40 5.48 -15.95 41.12
N VAL A 41 6.74 -15.96 40.71
CA VAL A 41 7.11 -15.40 39.41
C VAL A 41 6.03 -15.89 38.44
N ILE A 42 5.26 -14.96 37.86
CA ILE A 42 4.36 -15.28 36.76
C ILE A 42 5.27 -15.58 35.58
N ILE A 43 5.78 -16.81 35.55
CA ILE A 43 6.43 -17.38 34.40
C ILE A 43 5.25 -17.64 33.44
N PRO A 44 5.22 -16.97 32.27
CA PRO A 44 4.24 -17.30 31.26
C PRO A 44 4.22 -18.82 31.07
N LYS A 45 3.07 -19.45 31.29
CA LYS A 45 2.92 -20.92 31.11
C LYS A 45 3.25 -21.34 29.68
N GLU A 46 3.11 -20.40 28.75
CA GLU A 46 3.55 -20.53 27.37
C GLU A 46 4.85 -19.78 27.16
N LYS A 47 5.75 -20.34 26.36
CA LYS A 47 6.98 -19.63 25.97
C LYS A 47 6.58 -18.27 25.38
N PHE A 48 7.18 -17.19 25.90
CA PHE A 48 7.01 -15.83 25.35
C PHE A 48 7.30 -15.79 23.83
N TRP A 49 8.14 -16.72 23.36
CA TRP A 49 8.32 -17.07 21.96
C TRP A 49 7.84 -18.51 21.71
N LYS A 50 6.73 -18.68 21.00
CA LYS A 50 6.38 -19.96 20.39
C LYS A 50 7.00 -19.99 19.00
N ILE A 51 7.84 -20.98 18.72
CA ILE A 51 8.18 -21.32 17.33
C ILE A 51 6.87 -21.85 16.75
N SER A 52 6.19 -21.04 15.96
CA SER A 52 4.97 -21.45 15.26
C SER A 52 5.30 -22.66 14.39
N ASP A 53 4.35 -23.60 14.27
CA ASP A 53 4.46 -24.66 13.27
C ASP A 53 4.76 -24.02 11.90
N PRO A 54 5.65 -24.61 11.08
CA PRO A 54 6.01 -24.02 9.79
C PRO A 54 4.74 -23.72 9.00
N PRO A 55 4.61 -22.50 8.42
CA PRO A 55 3.43 -22.18 7.63
C PRO A 55 3.22 -23.25 6.57
N VAL A 56 1.99 -23.73 6.39
CA VAL A 56 1.73 -24.83 5.44
C VAL A 56 1.88 -24.35 4.00
N ALA A 57 1.46 -23.11 3.73
CA ALA A 57 1.42 -22.54 2.40
C ALA A 57 2.78 -22.07 1.88
N TYR A 58 2.99 -22.19 0.57
CA TYR A 58 4.28 -21.90 -0.08
C TYR A 58 4.75 -20.46 0.16
N TRP A 59 3.91 -19.46 -0.08
CA TRP A 59 4.30 -18.05 0.05
C TRP A 59 4.74 -17.73 1.48
N ASN A 60 3.97 -18.20 2.48
CA ASN A 60 4.27 -17.97 3.89
C ASN A 60 5.62 -18.58 4.28
N ARG A 61 5.94 -19.80 3.82
CA ARG A 61 7.23 -20.47 4.07
C ARG A 61 8.40 -19.70 3.46
N GLU A 62 8.25 -19.28 2.21
CA GLU A 62 9.31 -18.53 1.53
C GLU A 62 9.49 -17.13 2.14
N GLN A 63 8.40 -16.48 2.57
CA GLN A 63 8.48 -15.20 3.28
C GLN A 63 9.12 -15.36 4.67
N GLU A 64 8.91 -16.47 5.37
CA GLU A 64 9.58 -16.76 6.63
C GLU A 64 11.09 -16.94 6.43
N LYS A 65 11.52 -17.68 5.41
CA LYS A 65 12.95 -17.78 5.03
C LYS A 65 13.55 -16.40 4.77
N LEU A 66 12.81 -15.55 4.06
CA LEU A 66 13.22 -14.17 3.80
C LEU A 66 13.30 -13.34 5.09
N ASN A 67 12.33 -13.47 5.99
CA ASN A 67 12.33 -12.82 7.29
C ASN A 67 13.55 -13.22 8.14
N ARG A 68 13.88 -14.51 8.20
CA ARG A 68 15.06 -15.01 8.94
C ARG A 68 16.37 -14.47 8.36
N ARG A 69 16.49 -14.40 7.03
CA ARG A 69 17.67 -13.84 6.34
C ARG A 69 17.92 -12.36 6.69
N TYR A 70 16.87 -11.55 6.73
CA TYR A 70 16.97 -10.10 6.96
C TYR A 70 16.76 -9.67 8.41
N ASN A 71 16.51 -10.60 9.34
CA ASN A 71 16.40 -10.32 10.76
C ASN A 71 17.70 -10.74 11.47
N PRO A 72 18.50 -9.78 11.97
CA PRO A 72 19.78 -10.07 12.61
C PRO A 72 19.68 -11.03 13.80
N ILE A 73 18.60 -10.91 14.60
CA ILE A 73 18.39 -11.72 15.80
C ILE A 73 18.09 -13.17 15.42
N LEU A 74 17.19 -13.38 14.46
CA LEU A 74 16.84 -14.73 13.99
C LEU A 74 18.01 -15.41 13.27
N ASN A 75 18.81 -14.64 12.53
CA ASN A 75 20.00 -15.16 11.86
C ASN A 75 21.07 -15.62 12.86
N MET A 76 21.29 -14.86 13.94
CA MET A 76 22.20 -15.27 15.02
C MET A 76 21.71 -16.53 15.74
N LEU A 77 20.41 -16.63 16.03
CA LEU A 77 19.82 -17.80 16.70
C LEU A 77 19.94 -19.07 15.84
N ALA A 78 19.71 -18.98 14.53
CA ALA A 78 19.86 -20.10 13.61
C ALA A 78 21.30 -20.63 13.54
N ASN A 79 22.29 -19.73 13.58
CA ASN A 79 23.70 -20.11 13.63
C ASN A 79 24.10 -20.77 14.96
N GLN A 80 23.41 -20.47 16.07
CA GLN A 80 23.66 -21.07 17.39
C GLN A 80 23.00 -22.44 17.57
N THR A 81 21.84 -22.69 16.97
CA THR A 81 21.11 -23.96 17.11
C THR A 81 21.59 -25.08 16.17
N GLY A 82 22.52 -24.78 15.25
CA GLY A 82 22.98 -25.75 14.25
C GLY A 82 21.91 -26.11 13.22
N GLU A 83 20.77 -25.41 13.20
CA GLU A 83 19.74 -25.56 12.18
C GLU A 83 20.24 -24.93 10.88
N VAL A 84 21.02 -25.70 10.13
CA VAL A 84 21.36 -25.40 8.73
C VAL A 84 20.10 -25.59 7.90
N TYR A 85 19.15 -24.67 8.02
CA TYR A 85 18.09 -24.55 7.02
C TYR A 85 18.80 -24.23 5.71
N GLY A 86 18.74 -25.15 4.75
CA GLY A 86 19.35 -25.00 3.44
C GLY A 86 18.91 -23.70 2.77
N PHE A 87 19.67 -22.63 3.03
CA PHE A 87 19.55 -21.38 2.29
C PHE A 87 20.02 -21.71 0.90
N SER A 88 19.08 -21.91 -0.03
CA SER A 88 19.48 -21.92 -1.43
C SER A 88 20.12 -20.57 -1.73
N ASN A 89 21.34 -20.58 -2.28
CA ASN A 89 22.08 -19.41 -2.77
C ASN A 89 21.36 -18.67 -3.92
N ILE A 90 20.16 -19.13 -4.30
CA ILE A 90 19.35 -18.53 -5.34
C ILE A 90 18.84 -17.16 -4.86
N SER A 91 19.21 -16.13 -5.61
CA SER A 91 18.70 -14.76 -5.43
C SER A 91 17.17 -14.77 -5.53
N HIS A 92 16.49 -14.15 -4.56
CA HIS A 92 15.03 -13.96 -4.59
C HIS A 92 14.60 -12.71 -5.39
N LEU A 93 15.56 -11.99 -5.96
CA LEU A 93 15.33 -10.74 -6.70
C LEU A 93 15.62 -10.89 -8.21
N ASN A 94 16.66 -11.64 -8.59
CA ASN A 94 17.17 -11.62 -9.97
C ASN A 94 17.22 -13.02 -10.61
N PHE A 95 16.47 -13.99 -10.08
CA PHE A 95 16.41 -15.33 -10.67
C PHE A 95 15.21 -15.45 -11.61
N CYS A 96 15.48 -15.43 -12.91
CA CYS A 96 14.47 -15.34 -13.98
C CYS A 96 14.28 -16.62 -14.79
N GLU A 97 15.08 -17.65 -14.52
CA GLU A 97 14.74 -19.01 -14.97
C GLU A 97 13.56 -19.55 -14.15
N PRO A 98 12.75 -20.48 -14.70
CA PRO A 98 11.66 -21.09 -13.95
C PRO A 98 12.17 -21.84 -12.71
N ASP A 99 11.70 -21.50 -11.51
CA ASP A 99 12.06 -22.22 -10.27
C ASP A 99 11.32 -23.56 -10.20
N LEU A 100 11.85 -24.59 -10.86
CA LEU A 100 11.22 -25.91 -10.96
C LEU A 100 10.98 -26.60 -9.60
N ARG A 101 11.60 -26.14 -8.52
CA ARG A 101 11.35 -26.67 -7.17
C ARG A 101 9.90 -26.49 -6.74
N VAL A 102 9.20 -25.46 -7.24
CA VAL A 102 7.78 -25.24 -6.93
C VAL A 102 6.91 -26.44 -7.30
N MET A 103 7.31 -27.20 -8.33
CA MET A 103 6.58 -28.39 -8.77
C MET A 103 6.59 -29.52 -7.73
N SER A 104 7.63 -29.59 -6.88
CA SER A 104 7.75 -30.61 -5.83
C SER A 104 7.31 -30.11 -4.46
N VAL A 105 7.47 -28.82 -4.16
CA VAL A 105 7.18 -28.29 -2.81
C VAL A 105 5.78 -27.69 -2.67
N VAL A 106 5.10 -27.36 -3.77
CA VAL A 106 3.72 -26.85 -3.75
C VAL A 106 2.76 -28.00 -3.94
N SER A 107 2.02 -28.33 -2.89
CA SER A 107 1.02 -29.41 -2.91
C SER A 107 -0.02 -29.17 -4.02
N GLY A 108 -0.16 -30.14 -4.92
CA GLY A 108 -1.14 -30.07 -6.01
C GLY A 108 -0.82 -29.05 -7.10
N PHE A 109 0.47 -28.69 -7.29
CA PHE A 109 0.91 -27.72 -8.30
C PHE A 109 0.29 -27.94 -9.70
N SER A 110 0.23 -29.19 -10.16
CA SER A 110 -0.35 -29.55 -11.46
C SER A 110 -1.82 -29.14 -11.62
N ASN A 111 -2.58 -29.09 -10.52
CA ASN A 111 -4.01 -28.77 -10.47
C ASN A 111 -4.28 -27.27 -10.31
N LEU A 112 -3.23 -26.44 -10.16
CA LEU A 112 -3.39 -25.00 -10.06
C LEU A 112 -3.74 -24.38 -11.42
N PRO A 113 -4.55 -23.31 -11.46
CA PRO A 113 -4.71 -22.52 -12.68
C PRO A 113 -3.38 -21.96 -13.18
N ASP A 114 -3.21 -21.80 -14.49
CA ASP A 114 -1.90 -21.47 -15.08
C ASP A 114 -1.32 -20.15 -14.58
N ARG A 115 -2.16 -19.14 -14.32
CA ARG A 115 -1.73 -17.89 -13.66
C ARG A 115 -0.98 -18.10 -12.35
N PHE A 116 -1.32 -19.13 -11.57
CA PHE A 116 -0.60 -19.47 -10.34
C PHE A 116 0.69 -20.22 -10.63
N LYS A 117 0.71 -21.11 -11.63
CA LYS A 117 1.92 -21.81 -12.05
C LYS A 117 2.99 -20.80 -12.49
N ASP A 118 2.63 -19.88 -13.38
CA ASP A 118 3.48 -18.80 -13.86
C ASP A 118 3.98 -17.94 -12.69
N PHE A 119 3.07 -17.47 -11.84
CA PHE A 119 3.43 -16.66 -10.67
C PHE A 119 4.44 -17.35 -9.75
N LEU A 120 4.26 -18.64 -9.47
CA LEU A 120 5.15 -19.41 -8.60
C LEU A 120 6.52 -19.67 -9.25
N LEU A 121 6.54 -20.03 -10.53
CA LEU A 121 7.77 -20.32 -11.29
C LEU A 121 8.68 -19.09 -11.39
N TYR A 122 8.10 -17.90 -11.57
CA TYR A 122 8.85 -16.65 -11.78
C TYR A 122 8.85 -15.70 -10.59
N LEU A 123 8.41 -16.16 -9.40
CA LEU A 123 8.31 -15.35 -8.17
C LEU A 123 9.60 -14.58 -7.80
N ARG A 124 10.76 -15.12 -8.22
CA ARG A 124 12.10 -14.60 -7.89
C ARG A 124 12.68 -13.66 -8.94
N CYS A 125 11.95 -13.35 -10.00
CA CYS A 125 12.35 -12.43 -11.06
C CYS A 125 11.63 -11.09 -10.91
N ARG A 126 12.37 -10.02 -10.65
CA ARG A 126 11.80 -8.66 -10.61
C ARG A 126 12.66 -7.60 -11.31
N ASN A 127 13.80 -7.99 -11.88
CA ASN A 127 14.75 -7.10 -12.54
C ASN A 127 14.43 -6.91 -14.03
N TYR A 128 13.20 -6.51 -14.35
CA TYR A 128 12.81 -6.21 -15.73
C TYR A 128 13.28 -4.82 -16.16
N SER A 129 13.74 -4.72 -17.41
CA SER A 129 14.23 -3.46 -18.00
C SER A 129 13.10 -2.49 -18.29
N LEU A 130 13.36 -1.19 -18.14
CA LEU A 130 12.49 -0.11 -18.60
C LEU A 130 12.77 0.11 -20.09
N LEU A 131 11.77 -0.06 -20.94
CA LEU A 131 11.87 0.06 -22.40
C LEU A 131 11.55 1.46 -22.89
N ILE A 132 10.52 2.08 -22.30
CA ILE A 132 10.10 3.46 -22.56
C ILE A 132 10.18 4.20 -21.24
N ASP A 133 11.03 5.23 -21.16
CA ASP A 133 11.22 6.08 -19.99
C ASP A 133 10.85 7.54 -20.31
N GLN A 134 10.57 8.30 -19.25
CA GLN A 134 10.37 9.75 -19.26
C GLN A 134 11.33 10.38 -18.24
N PRO A 135 12.65 10.40 -18.52
CA PRO A 135 13.67 10.75 -17.52
C PRO A 135 13.49 12.18 -16.98
N ASP A 136 13.00 13.10 -17.81
CA ASP A 136 12.80 14.51 -17.43
C ASP A 136 11.43 14.79 -16.79
N LYS A 137 10.58 13.76 -16.59
CA LYS A 137 9.22 13.94 -16.04
C LYS A 137 9.22 14.67 -14.69
N CYS A 138 10.25 14.44 -13.87
CA CYS A 138 10.41 15.07 -12.57
C CYS A 138 11.59 16.06 -12.50
N ALA A 139 12.00 16.61 -13.65
CA ALA A 139 13.04 17.64 -13.71
C ALA A 139 12.71 18.85 -12.83
N LYS A 140 11.43 19.26 -12.82
CA LYS A 140 10.88 20.12 -11.76
C LYS A 140 10.27 19.24 -10.67
N LYS A 141 10.63 19.50 -9.41
CA LYS A 141 10.09 18.81 -8.24
C LYS A 141 8.55 18.81 -8.26
N PRO A 142 7.88 17.65 -8.41
CA PRO A 142 6.43 17.60 -8.38
C PRO A 142 5.90 17.76 -6.95
N PHE A 143 4.83 18.51 -6.80
CA PHE A 143 3.99 18.46 -5.60
C PHE A 143 3.18 17.14 -5.58
N LEU A 144 2.61 16.75 -6.72
CA LEU A 144 1.86 15.51 -6.88
C LEU A 144 2.29 14.76 -8.14
N LEU A 145 2.68 13.50 -7.96
CA LEU A 145 2.88 12.53 -9.04
C LEU A 145 1.62 11.67 -9.18
N LEU A 146 0.97 11.73 -10.34
CA LEU A 146 -0.13 10.84 -10.71
C LEU A 146 0.44 9.62 -11.44
N ALA A 147 0.35 8.45 -10.83
CA ALA A 147 0.87 7.19 -11.37
C ALA A 147 -0.27 6.21 -11.66
N ILE A 148 -0.60 6.03 -12.93
CA ILE A 148 -1.84 5.35 -13.33
C ILE A 148 -1.54 3.99 -13.96
N LYS A 149 -2.04 2.90 -13.38
CA LYS A 149 -1.93 1.56 -13.95
C LYS A 149 -2.77 1.49 -15.23
N SER A 150 -2.17 1.06 -16.33
CA SER A 150 -2.86 0.90 -17.61
C SER A 150 -2.36 -0.32 -18.39
N LEU A 151 -3.10 -0.73 -19.41
CA LEU A 151 -2.70 -1.75 -20.39
C LEU A 151 -2.53 -1.11 -21.77
N ILE A 152 -1.67 -1.67 -22.62
CA ILE A 152 -1.41 -1.17 -23.99
C ILE A 152 -2.69 -0.74 -24.74
N PRO A 153 -3.75 -1.55 -24.87
CA PRO A 153 -4.94 -1.18 -25.66
C PRO A 153 -5.79 -0.03 -25.07
N HIS A 154 -5.53 0.43 -23.84
CA HIS A 154 -6.38 1.41 -23.14
C HIS A 154 -6.14 2.87 -23.58
N PHE A 155 -5.91 3.13 -24.86
CA PHE A 155 -5.67 4.47 -25.42
C PHE A 155 -6.76 5.48 -25.04
N ALA A 156 -8.05 5.10 -25.18
CA ALA A 156 -9.17 5.97 -24.87
C ALA A 156 -9.24 6.33 -23.37
N ARG A 157 -8.91 5.39 -22.48
CA ARG A 157 -8.85 5.65 -21.03
C ARG A 157 -7.74 6.63 -20.71
N ARG A 158 -6.52 6.36 -21.19
CA ARG A 158 -5.37 7.26 -20.99
C ARG A 158 -5.67 8.65 -21.52
N GLN A 159 -6.21 8.77 -22.73
CA GLN A 159 -6.52 10.05 -23.34
C GLN A 159 -7.57 10.85 -22.56
N ALA A 160 -8.66 10.21 -22.13
CA ALA A 160 -9.66 10.87 -21.29
C ALA A 160 -9.05 11.36 -19.97
N ILE A 161 -8.16 10.60 -19.35
CA ILE A 161 -7.43 11.02 -18.14
C ILE A 161 -6.57 12.26 -18.42
N ARG A 162 -5.87 12.32 -19.57
CA ARG A 162 -5.07 13.52 -19.97
C ARG A 162 -5.93 14.77 -20.11
N GLU A 163 -7.12 14.62 -20.69
CA GLU A 163 -8.06 15.70 -21.00
C GLU A 163 -8.91 16.12 -19.80
N SER A 164 -8.93 15.31 -18.74
CA SER A 164 -9.75 15.53 -17.55
C SER A 164 -8.89 15.63 -16.27
N TRP A 165 -9.15 14.79 -15.29
CA TRP A 165 -8.59 14.86 -13.94
C TRP A 165 -7.09 14.61 -13.87
N GLY A 166 -6.52 13.94 -14.86
CA GLY A 166 -5.10 13.63 -14.89
C GLY A 166 -4.23 14.77 -15.37
N ARG A 167 -4.80 15.89 -15.84
CA ARG A 167 -4.08 16.98 -16.53
C ARG A 167 -2.86 17.46 -15.73
N GLU A 168 -1.72 17.58 -16.42
CA GLU A 168 -0.51 18.16 -15.81
C GLU A 168 -0.70 19.66 -15.63
N THR A 169 -0.35 20.17 -14.46
CA THR A 169 -0.57 21.59 -14.10
C THR A 169 0.60 22.12 -13.28
N ASN A 170 0.74 23.44 -13.28
CA ASN A 170 1.72 24.13 -12.44
C ASN A 170 1.10 25.43 -11.92
N VAL A 171 0.18 25.29 -10.95
CA VAL A 171 -0.56 26.41 -10.34
C VAL A 171 -0.05 26.62 -8.92
N GLY A 172 0.18 27.88 -8.52
CA GLY A 172 0.63 28.19 -7.15
C GLY A 172 1.99 27.55 -6.78
N ASN A 173 2.85 27.32 -7.78
CA ASN A 173 4.11 26.56 -7.65
C ASN A 173 3.93 25.09 -7.21
N GLN A 174 2.72 24.55 -7.33
CA GLN A 174 2.43 23.13 -7.14
C GLN A 174 2.38 22.45 -8.50
N THR A 175 3.44 21.73 -8.81
CA THR A 175 3.55 21.00 -10.08
C THR A 175 2.91 19.62 -9.95
N VAL A 176 1.93 19.34 -10.80
CA VAL A 176 1.30 18.02 -10.94
C VAL A 176 1.81 17.40 -12.24
N VAL A 177 2.40 16.20 -12.14
CA VAL A 177 2.91 15.45 -13.29
C VAL A 177 2.25 14.08 -13.36
N ARG A 178 2.19 13.48 -14.54
CA ARG A 178 1.50 12.21 -14.77
C ARG A 178 2.40 11.20 -15.48
N VAL A 179 2.26 9.93 -15.09
CA VAL A 179 2.82 8.77 -15.78
C VAL A 179 1.80 7.63 -15.82
N PHE A 180 1.75 6.91 -16.94
CA PHE A 180 1.04 5.65 -17.09
C PHE A 180 2.01 4.47 -16.96
N LEU A 181 1.61 3.44 -16.22
CA LEU A 181 2.43 2.29 -15.88
C LEU A 181 1.99 1.05 -16.68
N LEU A 182 2.83 0.61 -17.62
CA LEU A 182 2.53 -0.48 -18.54
C LEU A 182 3.60 -1.58 -18.49
N GLY A 183 3.19 -2.81 -18.75
CA GLY A 183 4.05 -3.89 -19.22
C GLY A 183 3.71 -4.28 -20.66
N GLN A 184 4.29 -5.38 -21.11
CA GLN A 184 4.03 -6.00 -22.40
C GLN A 184 2.68 -6.71 -22.41
N THR A 185 1.93 -6.59 -23.50
CA THR A 185 0.76 -7.45 -23.79
C THR A 185 1.11 -8.31 -25.00
N PRO A 186 1.79 -9.45 -24.78
CA PRO A 186 2.47 -10.13 -25.87
C PRO A 186 1.50 -11.02 -26.68
N PRO A 187 1.85 -11.40 -27.92
CA PRO A 187 0.95 -12.15 -28.81
C PRO A 187 0.53 -13.51 -28.27
N GLU A 188 1.34 -14.14 -27.41
CA GLU A 188 1.04 -15.43 -26.75
C GLU A 188 -0.23 -15.35 -25.88
N ASP A 189 -0.62 -14.15 -25.46
CA ASP A 189 -1.84 -13.87 -24.70
C ASP A 189 -3.04 -13.51 -25.59
N ASN A 190 -2.91 -13.64 -26.91
CA ASN A 190 -3.91 -13.23 -27.91
C ASN A 190 -4.20 -11.73 -27.94
N HIS A 191 -3.22 -10.90 -27.56
CA HIS A 191 -3.31 -9.47 -27.71
C HIS A 191 -2.94 -9.03 -29.14
N PRO A 192 -3.67 -8.06 -29.73
CA PRO A 192 -3.24 -7.45 -30.99
C PRO A 192 -1.93 -6.68 -30.79
N ASP A 193 -1.08 -6.66 -31.81
CA ASP A 193 0.11 -5.84 -31.80
C ASP A 193 -0.26 -4.36 -31.96
N LEU A 194 -0.06 -3.61 -30.87
CA LEU A 194 -0.33 -2.17 -30.77
C LEU A 194 0.93 -1.41 -30.34
N SER A 195 2.12 -2.04 -30.49
CA SER A 195 3.40 -1.51 -30.01
C SER A 195 3.79 -0.19 -30.70
N ASP A 196 3.64 -0.10 -32.02
CA ASP A 196 3.91 1.13 -32.78
C ASP A 196 2.96 2.27 -32.39
N MET A 197 1.68 1.97 -32.16
CA MET A 197 0.70 2.96 -31.69
C MET A 197 1.05 3.48 -30.29
N LEU A 198 1.52 2.59 -29.40
CA LEU A 198 1.96 2.97 -28.07
C LEU A 198 3.24 3.82 -28.11
N LYS A 199 4.18 3.49 -29.01
CA LYS A 199 5.39 4.29 -29.23
C LYS A 199 5.04 5.69 -29.69
N PHE A 200 4.15 5.81 -30.69
CA PHE A 200 3.66 7.11 -31.15
C PHE A 200 2.95 7.90 -30.03
N GLU A 201 2.12 7.23 -29.22
CA GLU A 201 1.47 7.85 -28.06
C GLU A 201 2.50 8.38 -27.05
N SER A 202 3.54 7.59 -26.76
CA SER A 202 4.64 7.99 -25.86
C SER A 202 5.41 9.19 -26.40
N GLU A 203 5.76 9.20 -27.68
CA GLU A 203 6.46 10.32 -28.32
C GLU A 203 5.62 11.61 -28.27
N LYS A 204 4.30 11.48 -28.47
CA LYS A 204 3.37 12.61 -28.47
C LYS A 204 3.10 13.18 -27.08
N HIS A 205 2.93 12.32 -26.07
CA HIS A 205 2.43 12.71 -24.75
C HIS A 205 3.48 12.69 -23.63
N GLN A 206 4.62 12.03 -23.85
CA GLN A 206 5.76 11.97 -22.92
C GLN A 206 5.34 11.57 -21.49
N ASP A 207 4.40 10.63 -21.36
CA ASP A 207 3.83 10.21 -20.08
C ASP A 207 3.67 8.69 -19.94
N ILE A 208 4.36 7.91 -20.78
CA ILE A 208 4.34 6.44 -20.73
C ILE A 208 5.62 5.91 -20.10
N LEU A 209 5.48 5.05 -19.08
CA LEU A 209 6.53 4.18 -18.56
C LEU A 209 6.18 2.73 -18.90
N MET A 210 7.06 2.05 -19.61
CA MET A 210 6.81 0.68 -20.07
C MET A 210 7.98 -0.25 -19.75
N TRP A 211 7.73 -1.30 -18.97
CA TRP A 211 8.73 -2.30 -18.63
C TRP A 211 8.57 -3.60 -19.42
N ASN A 212 9.68 -4.33 -19.59
CA ASN A 212 9.72 -5.57 -20.35
C ASN A 212 9.23 -6.81 -19.57
N TYR A 213 8.04 -6.76 -18.97
CA TYR A 213 7.41 -7.91 -18.30
C TYR A 213 6.00 -8.13 -18.86
N ARG A 214 5.49 -9.37 -18.79
CA ARG A 214 4.12 -9.72 -19.23
C ARG A 214 3.08 -9.11 -18.29
N ASP A 215 2.28 -8.17 -18.79
CA ASP A 215 1.34 -7.37 -17.99
C ASP A 215 0.04 -8.15 -17.72
N THR A 216 0.05 -8.90 -16.61
CA THR A 216 -1.10 -9.68 -16.15
C THR A 216 -1.54 -9.21 -14.78
N PHE A 217 -2.76 -9.59 -14.40
CA PHE A 217 -3.32 -9.25 -13.08
C PHE A 217 -2.41 -9.72 -11.91
N PHE A 218 -1.77 -10.89 -11.99
CA PHE A 218 -0.88 -11.39 -10.93
C PHE A 218 0.51 -10.74 -10.92
N ASN A 219 0.87 -10.03 -11.99
CA ASN A 219 2.10 -9.24 -12.08
C ASN A 219 1.90 -7.78 -11.68
N LEU A 220 0.71 -7.38 -11.17
CA LEU A 220 0.51 -6.00 -10.71
C LEU A 220 1.37 -5.64 -9.49
N SER A 221 1.73 -6.60 -8.63
CA SER A 221 2.71 -6.34 -7.56
C SER A 221 4.11 -6.12 -8.13
N LEU A 222 4.46 -6.76 -9.24
CA LEU A 222 5.70 -6.46 -9.96
C LEU A 222 5.64 -5.05 -10.57
N LYS A 223 4.51 -4.66 -11.19
CA LYS A 223 4.27 -3.28 -11.66
C LYS A 223 4.50 -2.26 -10.54
N GLU A 224 4.00 -2.55 -9.34
CA GLU A 224 4.23 -1.72 -8.14
C GLU A 224 5.72 -1.59 -7.80
N VAL A 225 6.45 -2.69 -7.71
CA VAL A 225 7.89 -2.67 -7.38
C VAL A 225 8.70 -1.90 -8.43
N LEU A 226 8.41 -2.13 -9.72
CA LEU A 226 9.10 -1.45 -10.83
C LEU A 226 8.83 0.06 -10.83
N PHE A 227 7.59 0.46 -10.53
CA PHE A 227 7.23 1.87 -10.36
C PHE A 227 7.92 2.50 -9.15
N LEU A 228 7.90 1.86 -7.98
CA LEU A 228 8.59 2.36 -6.79
C LEU A 228 10.09 2.49 -7.01
N ARG A 229 10.70 1.58 -7.78
CA ARG A 229 12.09 1.71 -8.23
C ARG A 229 12.29 2.98 -9.06
N TRP A 230 11.41 3.23 -10.04
CA TRP A 230 11.48 4.43 -10.88
C TRP A 230 11.28 5.72 -10.07
N VAL A 231 10.38 5.73 -9.08
CA VAL A 231 10.26 6.86 -8.15
C VAL A 231 11.60 7.08 -7.43
N SER A 232 12.24 6.02 -6.94
CA SER A 232 13.51 6.13 -6.24
C SER A 232 14.66 6.62 -7.12
N THR A 233 14.67 6.32 -8.42
CA THR A 233 15.78 6.69 -9.32
C THR A 233 15.54 7.99 -10.08
N SER A 234 14.30 8.23 -10.51
CA SER A 234 13.96 9.27 -11.49
C SER A 234 13.03 10.34 -10.92
N CYS A 235 12.31 10.06 -9.83
CA CYS A 235 11.39 11.02 -9.20
C CYS A 235 11.45 11.06 -7.66
N PRO A 236 12.64 11.05 -7.02
CA PRO A 236 12.75 10.84 -5.57
C PRO A 236 12.23 12.01 -4.73
N ASN A 237 12.07 13.18 -5.34
CA ASN A 237 11.71 14.42 -4.66
C ASN A 237 10.21 14.78 -4.77
N ALA A 238 9.38 13.93 -5.39
CA ALA A 238 7.93 14.16 -5.40
C ALA A 238 7.40 14.28 -3.96
N GLU A 239 6.55 15.28 -3.67
CA GLU A 239 6.02 15.45 -2.30
C GLU A 239 4.96 14.40 -1.98
N PHE A 240 4.06 14.15 -2.94
CA PHE A 240 3.01 13.17 -2.84
C PHE A 240 2.88 12.35 -4.12
N VAL A 241 2.35 11.15 -3.97
CA VAL A 241 2.06 10.22 -5.05
C VAL A 241 0.61 9.75 -4.91
N PHE A 242 -0.16 9.94 -5.97
CA PHE A 242 -1.42 9.24 -6.15
C PHE A 242 -1.17 8.07 -7.11
N LYS A 243 -1.48 6.86 -6.65
CA LYS A 243 -1.50 5.67 -7.51
C LYS A 243 -2.94 5.24 -7.72
N GLY A 244 -3.33 5.00 -8.97
CA GLY A 244 -4.69 4.57 -9.30
C GLY A 244 -4.79 3.70 -10.55
N ASP A 245 -6.00 3.21 -10.81
CA ASP A 245 -6.37 2.49 -12.03
C ASP A 245 -6.79 3.48 -13.14
N ASP A 246 -6.90 3.01 -14.39
CA ASP A 246 -7.28 3.85 -15.54
C ASP A 246 -8.80 3.92 -15.80
N ASP A 247 -9.62 3.34 -14.93
CA ASP A 247 -11.09 3.36 -14.97
C ASP A 247 -11.73 4.02 -13.75
N VAL A 248 -10.99 4.89 -13.06
CA VAL A 248 -11.52 5.72 -11.96
C VAL A 248 -11.65 7.17 -12.38
N PHE A 249 -12.61 7.88 -11.78
CA PHE A 249 -12.62 9.33 -11.80
C PHE A 249 -11.97 9.84 -10.51
N VAL A 250 -11.08 10.84 -10.62
CA VAL A 250 -10.37 11.44 -9.49
C VAL A 250 -10.71 12.93 -9.43
N ASN A 251 -11.11 13.43 -8.27
CA ASN A 251 -11.23 14.87 -8.07
C ASN A 251 -9.86 15.42 -7.64
N THR A 252 -8.99 15.67 -8.62
CA THR A 252 -7.61 16.13 -8.37
C THR A 252 -7.56 17.48 -7.63
N HIS A 253 -8.53 18.37 -7.85
CA HIS A 253 -8.62 19.63 -7.08
C HIS A 253 -8.86 19.37 -5.59
N HIS A 254 -9.78 18.45 -5.27
CA HIS A 254 -10.05 18.09 -3.88
C HIS A 254 -8.84 17.38 -3.23
N ILE A 255 -8.11 16.54 -3.97
CA ILE A 255 -6.84 15.96 -3.51
C ILE A 255 -5.83 17.06 -3.16
N LEU A 256 -5.62 18.04 -4.04
CA LEU A 256 -4.67 19.13 -3.80
C LEU A 256 -5.05 19.95 -2.56
N ASN A 257 -6.34 20.27 -2.39
CA ASN A 257 -6.84 20.96 -1.21
C ASN A 257 -6.60 20.17 0.08
N TYR A 258 -6.87 18.86 0.05
CA TYR A 258 -6.60 17.99 1.19
C TYR A 258 -5.12 17.94 1.54
N LEU A 259 -4.24 17.76 0.55
CA LEU A 259 -2.78 17.73 0.77
C LEU A 259 -2.26 19.03 1.38
N ASN A 260 -2.78 20.18 0.93
CA ASN A 260 -2.45 21.50 1.47
C ASN A 260 -2.93 21.72 2.91
N SER A 261 -3.97 20.99 3.35
CA SER A 261 -4.48 21.06 4.72
C SER A 261 -3.66 20.24 5.74
N LEU A 262 -2.74 19.38 5.27
CA LEU A 262 -1.99 18.48 6.13
C LEU A 262 -0.92 19.22 6.95
N SER A 263 -0.78 18.84 8.21
CA SER A 263 0.40 19.20 9.00
C SER A 263 1.65 18.49 8.44
N LYS A 264 2.82 19.12 8.61
CA LYS A 264 4.11 18.54 8.16
C LYS A 264 4.35 17.12 8.71
N ASN A 265 3.95 16.87 9.96
CA ASN A 265 4.10 15.55 10.60
C ASN A 265 3.20 14.51 9.94
N LYS A 266 1.93 14.83 9.66
CA LYS A 266 1.00 13.92 8.99
C LYS A 266 1.38 13.68 7.53
N ALA A 267 1.92 14.70 6.86
CA ALA A 267 2.37 14.60 5.47
C ALA A 267 3.54 13.61 5.28
N LYS A 268 4.45 13.48 6.25
CA LYS A 268 5.69 12.70 6.08
C LYS A 268 5.45 11.20 5.82
N ASP A 269 4.52 10.58 6.53
CA ASP A 269 4.19 9.15 6.43
C ASP A 269 2.73 8.94 6.00
N LEU A 270 2.16 9.90 5.26
CA LEU A 270 0.81 9.81 4.73
C LEU A 270 0.65 8.54 3.89
N PHE A 271 -0.38 7.75 4.20
CA PHE A 271 -0.94 6.73 3.30
C PHE A 271 -2.44 6.63 3.57
N ILE A 272 -3.26 7.02 2.59
CA ILE A 272 -4.72 6.99 2.70
C ILE A 272 -5.38 6.34 1.49
N GLY A 273 -6.56 5.77 1.72
CA GLY A 273 -7.40 5.23 0.65
C GLY A 273 -8.68 4.59 1.19
N ASP A 274 -9.26 3.68 0.42
CA ASP A 274 -10.29 2.77 0.91
C ASP A 274 -9.66 1.58 1.63
N VAL A 275 -9.39 1.76 2.93
CA VAL A 275 -8.70 0.75 3.75
C VAL A 275 -9.66 -0.32 4.26
N ILE A 276 -9.29 -1.57 4.00
CA ILE A 276 -9.99 -2.77 4.45
C ILE A 276 -9.19 -3.40 5.60
N HIS A 277 -9.85 -3.68 6.72
CA HIS A 277 -9.29 -4.40 7.86
C HIS A 277 -9.89 -5.80 7.96
N ASN A 278 -9.17 -6.72 8.61
CA ASN A 278 -9.62 -8.09 8.90
C ASN A 278 -10.05 -8.88 7.65
N ALA A 279 -9.47 -8.54 6.49
CA ALA A 279 -9.69 -9.28 5.26
C ALA A 279 -8.85 -10.56 5.22
N GLY A 280 -9.25 -11.48 4.35
CA GLY A 280 -8.51 -12.71 4.10
C GLY A 280 -8.61 -13.14 2.63
N PRO A 281 -7.79 -14.11 2.22
CA PRO A 281 -7.82 -14.67 0.88
C PRO A 281 -9.19 -15.29 0.55
N HIS A 282 -9.75 -14.91 -0.59
CA HIS A 282 -10.96 -15.56 -1.11
C HIS A 282 -10.66 -17.01 -1.52
N ARG A 283 -11.45 -17.97 -1.04
CA ARG A 283 -11.24 -19.41 -1.28
C ARG A 283 -12.15 -20.01 -2.35
N ASP A 284 -13.16 -19.27 -2.82
CA ASP A 284 -13.98 -19.70 -3.95
C ASP A 284 -13.20 -19.51 -5.26
N LYS A 285 -12.96 -20.61 -5.97
CA LYS A 285 -12.25 -20.67 -7.26
C LYS A 285 -12.89 -19.81 -8.36
N LYS A 286 -14.17 -19.46 -8.22
CA LYS A 286 -14.92 -18.63 -9.19
C LYS A 286 -14.62 -17.14 -9.04
N LEU A 287 -14.08 -16.70 -7.90
CA LEU A 287 -13.82 -15.29 -7.64
C LEU A 287 -12.55 -14.80 -8.35
N LYS A 288 -12.60 -13.56 -8.85
CA LYS A 288 -11.46 -12.89 -9.52
C LYS A 288 -10.19 -12.95 -8.66
N TYR A 289 -10.34 -12.67 -7.37
CA TYR A 289 -9.29 -12.60 -6.35
C TYR A 289 -9.13 -13.91 -5.55
N TYR A 290 -9.53 -15.06 -6.12
CA TYR A 290 -9.29 -16.38 -5.53
C TYR A 290 -7.80 -16.57 -5.22
N ILE A 291 -7.47 -17.11 -4.04
CA ILE A 291 -6.13 -17.55 -3.66
C ILE A 291 -6.23 -18.94 -3.00
N PRO A 292 -5.55 -19.99 -3.53
CA PRO A 292 -5.50 -21.32 -2.93
C PRO A 292 -4.84 -21.32 -1.55
N GLU A 293 -5.30 -22.19 -0.66
CA GLU A 293 -4.68 -22.39 0.67
C GLU A 293 -3.23 -22.84 0.56
N VAL A 294 -2.91 -23.69 -0.41
CA VAL A 294 -1.52 -24.15 -0.66
C VAL A 294 -0.57 -23.02 -1.08
N VAL A 295 -1.10 -21.90 -1.59
CA VAL A 295 -0.32 -20.72 -2.00
C VAL A 295 -0.15 -19.76 -0.82
N TYR A 296 -1.24 -19.41 -0.13
CA TYR A 296 -1.20 -18.49 1.01
C TYR A 296 -2.20 -18.87 2.11
N THR A 297 -1.77 -18.74 3.36
CA THR A 297 -2.56 -18.94 4.59
C THR A 297 -2.46 -17.73 5.52
N GLY A 298 -3.46 -17.58 6.39
CA GLY A 298 -3.55 -16.44 7.32
C GLY A 298 -4.45 -15.32 6.83
N VAL A 299 -4.41 -14.20 7.55
CA VAL A 299 -5.20 -12.99 7.28
C VAL A 299 -4.36 -11.93 6.57
N TYR A 300 -5.00 -11.10 5.75
CA TYR A 300 -4.32 -9.97 5.14
C TYR A 300 -4.06 -8.85 6.15
N PRO A 301 -2.92 -8.16 6.04
CA PRO A 301 -2.72 -6.91 6.78
C PRO A 301 -3.73 -5.86 6.30
N PRO A 302 -3.99 -4.78 7.05
CA PRO A 302 -4.75 -3.66 6.54
C PRO A 302 -4.13 -3.12 5.25
N TYR A 303 -4.94 -2.93 4.22
CA TYR A 303 -4.51 -2.42 2.92
C TYR A 303 -5.56 -1.49 2.32
N ALA A 304 -5.14 -0.50 1.54
CA ALA A 304 -6.03 0.27 0.69
C ALA A 304 -6.15 -0.41 -0.66
N GLY A 305 -7.36 -0.57 -1.19
CA GLY A 305 -7.54 -1.14 -2.53
C GLY A 305 -8.71 -0.53 -3.29
N GLY A 306 -9.05 -1.12 -4.44
CA GLY A 306 -10.31 -0.86 -5.15
C GLY A 306 -10.35 0.34 -6.10
N GLY A 307 -9.20 0.88 -6.50
CA GLY A 307 -9.13 1.89 -7.56
C GLY A 307 -8.00 2.91 -7.42
N GLY A 308 -7.56 3.19 -6.19
CA GLY A 308 -6.43 4.07 -5.95
C GLY A 308 -6.22 4.48 -4.50
N PHE A 309 -5.05 5.03 -4.22
CA PHE A 309 -4.63 5.50 -2.90
C PHE A 309 -3.60 6.64 -3.03
N LEU A 310 -3.48 7.43 -1.96
CA LEU A 310 -2.65 8.64 -1.92
C LEU A 310 -1.64 8.53 -0.77
N TYR A 311 -0.38 8.81 -1.04
CA TYR A 311 0.69 8.71 -0.06
C TYR A 311 1.81 9.72 -0.30
N SER A 312 2.72 9.86 0.66
CA SER A 312 3.86 10.77 0.54
C SER A 312 4.98 10.18 -0.31
N GLY A 313 5.73 11.02 -1.03
CA GLY A 313 6.91 10.55 -1.75
C GLY A 313 8.02 10.06 -0.80
N HIS A 314 8.12 10.62 0.40
CA HIS A 314 9.02 10.10 1.44
C HIS A 314 8.67 8.64 1.81
N LEU A 315 7.38 8.32 1.96
CA LEU A 315 6.93 6.96 2.19
C LEU A 315 7.15 6.07 0.96
N ALA A 316 7.03 6.60 -0.26
CA ALA A 316 7.33 5.86 -1.49
C ALA A 316 8.76 5.30 -1.49
N LEU A 317 9.76 6.10 -1.08
CA LEU A 317 11.15 5.65 -0.97
C LEU A 317 11.33 4.57 0.10
N ARG A 318 10.64 4.69 1.24
CA ARG A 318 10.65 3.66 2.29
C ARG A 318 9.99 2.37 1.82
N LEU A 319 8.90 2.47 1.06
CA LEU A 319 8.22 1.33 0.44
C LEU A 319 9.17 0.64 -0.54
N TYR A 320 9.82 1.36 -1.45
CA TYR A 320 10.81 0.76 -2.36
C TYR A 320 11.91 -0.01 -1.59
N ASN A 321 12.47 0.57 -0.54
CA ASN A 321 13.52 -0.08 0.24
C ASN A 321 13.03 -1.38 0.94
N ILE A 322 11.74 -1.49 1.27
CA ILE A 322 11.18 -2.68 1.92
C ILE A 322 10.75 -3.77 0.92
N THR A 323 10.59 -3.46 -0.38
CA THR A 323 10.14 -4.44 -1.38
C THR A 323 11.09 -5.63 -1.48
N ASP A 324 12.38 -5.45 -1.23
CA ASP A 324 13.37 -6.55 -1.25
C ASP A 324 13.22 -7.53 -0.08
N ARG A 325 12.45 -7.14 0.94
CA ARG A 325 12.18 -7.94 2.16
C ARG A 325 10.75 -8.50 2.18
N VAL A 326 9.99 -8.33 1.11
CA VAL A 326 8.63 -8.86 0.93
C VAL A 326 8.56 -9.53 -0.44
N LEU A 327 8.18 -10.81 -0.48
CA LEU A 327 7.95 -11.53 -1.72
C LEU A 327 6.76 -10.93 -2.46
N LEU A 328 6.82 -10.91 -3.79
CA LEU A 328 5.68 -10.50 -4.61
C LEU A 328 4.44 -11.32 -4.21
N TYR A 329 3.27 -10.72 -4.38
CA TYR A 329 1.99 -11.34 -4.06
C TYR A 329 1.02 -11.18 -5.24
N PRO A 330 0.11 -12.13 -5.52
CA PRO A 330 -0.76 -12.07 -6.70
C PRO A 330 -1.75 -10.90 -6.73
N ILE A 331 -1.93 -10.19 -5.60
CA ILE A 331 -2.82 -9.04 -5.47
C ILE A 331 -1.96 -7.84 -5.04
N ASP A 332 -1.87 -6.81 -5.87
CA ASP A 332 -0.98 -5.67 -5.69
C ASP A 332 -1.32 -4.82 -4.46
N ASP A 333 -2.60 -4.54 -4.25
CA ASP A 333 -3.05 -3.75 -3.09
C ASP A 333 -2.68 -4.44 -1.76
N VAL A 334 -2.84 -5.78 -1.70
CA VAL A 334 -2.43 -6.58 -0.54
C VAL A 334 -0.91 -6.58 -0.38
N TYR A 335 -0.15 -6.69 -1.49
CA TYR A 335 1.32 -6.58 -1.45
C TYR A 335 1.78 -5.25 -0.85
N THR A 336 1.19 -4.12 -1.27
CA THR A 336 1.50 -2.81 -0.70
C THR A 336 1.14 -2.75 0.79
N GLY A 337 0.02 -3.37 1.22
CA GLY A 337 -0.32 -3.54 2.63
C GLY A 337 0.70 -4.37 3.43
N MET A 338 1.24 -5.45 2.85
CA MET A 338 2.31 -6.24 3.45
C MET A 338 3.60 -5.41 3.63
N CYS A 339 3.94 -4.57 2.66
CA CYS A 339 5.06 -3.63 2.76
C CYS A 339 4.86 -2.60 3.88
N LEU A 340 3.66 -2.01 3.99
CA LEU A 340 3.32 -1.07 5.08
C LEU A 340 3.42 -1.75 6.45
N GLN A 341 2.88 -2.95 6.59
CA GLN A 341 2.99 -3.73 7.83
C GLN A 341 4.45 -3.99 8.20
N LYS A 342 5.29 -4.32 7.21
CA LYS A 342 6.73 -4.54 7.41
C LYS A 342 7.48 -3.26 7.85
N LEU A 343 6.98 -2.08 7.48
CA LEU A 343 7.44 -0.77 7.94
C LEU A 343 6.87 -0.36 9.32
N GLY A 344 5.97 -1.17 9.90
CA GLY A 344 5.26 -0.84 11.14
C GLY A 344 4.19 0.23 10.97
N LEU A 345 3.66 0.41 9.75
CA LEU A 345 2.64 1.41 9.42
C LEU A 345 1.30 0.75 9.13
N VAL A 346 0.22 1.47 9.38
CA VAL A 346 -1.15 1.09 9.05
C VAL A 346 -1.73 2.19 8.15
N PRO A 347 -2.24 1.86 6.95
CA PRO A 347 -2.88 2.85 6.09
C PRO A 347 -4.15 3.41 6.74
N GLU A 348 -4.45 4.68 6.52
CA GLU A 348 -5.61 5.37 7.09
C GLU A 348 -6.81 5.37 6.11
N LYS A 349 -7.99 4.97 6.60
CA LYS A 349 -9.23 5.03 5.81
C LYS A 349 -9.64 6.48 5.55
N HIS A 350 -9.90 6.84 4.30
CA HIS A 350 -10.50 8.12 3.94
C HIS A 350 -11.82 7.93 3.19
N LYS A 351 -12.91 8.54 3.68
CA LYS A 351 -14.29 8.31 3.17
C LYS A 351 -14.51 8.81 1.74
N GLY A 352 -13.66 9.71 1.25
CA GLY A 352 -13.69 10.23 -0.12
C GLY A 352 -13.26 9.22 -1.18
N PHE A 353 -12.63 8.10 -0.82
CA PHE A 353 -12.34 7.02 -1.77
C PHE A 353 -13.56 6.11 -1.89
N LYS A 354 -14.32 6.26 -2.98
CA LYS A 354 -15.57 5.53 -3.28
C LYS A 354 -15.31 4.41 -4.27
N THR A 355 -14.76 3.31 -3.77
CA THR A 355 -14.31 2.17 -4.61
C THR A 355 -15.45 1.25 -5.06
N PHE A 356 -16.60 1.35 -4.39
CA PHE A 356 -17.84 0.64 -4.70
C PHE A 356 -18.90 1.58 -5.28
N ASP A 357 -18.45 2.56 -6.06
CA ASP A 357 -19.28 3.64 -6.64
C ASP A 357 -20.01 4.50 -5.58
N ILE A 358 -20.80 5.46 -6.05
CA ILE A 358 -21.78 6.21 -5.26
C ILE A 358 -23.19 5.67 -5.54
N GLU A 359 -24.14 5.99 -4.65
CA GLU A 359 -25.55 5.60 -4.82
C GLU A 359 -26.09 6.05 -6.18
N GLU A 360 -26.88 5.19 -6.84
CA GLU A 360 -27.39 5.43 -8.20
C GLU A 360 -28.11 6.78 -8.34
N LYS A 361 -28.93 7.15 -7.34
CA LYS A 361 -29.65 8.43 -7.29
C LYS A 361 -28.74 9.66 -7.28
N ASN A 362 -27.48 9.50 -6.85
CA ASN A 362 -26.50 10.56 -6.71
C ASN A 362 -25.55 10.66 -7.93
N LYS A 363 -25.56 9.66 -8.85
CA LYS A 363 -24.63 9.60 -9.98
C LYS A 363 -24.75 10.75 -10.97
N ASN A 364 -25.97 11.24 -11.17
CA ASN A 364 -26.24 12.36 -12.09
C ASN A 364 -26.09 13.72 -11.40
N ASN A 365 -26.03 13.75 -10.06
CA ASN A 365 -25.80 14.97 -9.29
C ASN A 365 -24.29 15.23 -9.18
N ILE A 366 -23.83 16.29 -9.85
CA ILE A 366 -22.43 16.69 -9.87
C ILE A 366 -21.89 17.08 -8.48
N CYS A 367 -22.74 17.58 -7.58
CA CYS A 367 -22.34 17.91 -6.21
C CYS A 367 -21.85 16.70 -5.42
N SER A 368 -22.31 15.49 -5.77
CA SER A 368 -21.83 14.25 -5.18
C SER A 368 -20.34 14.00 -5.47
N TYR A 369 -19.77 14.65 -6.50
CA TYR A 369 -18.39 14.50 -6.93
C TYR A 369 -17.44 15.57 -6.36
N VAL A 370 -17.98 16.63 -5.74
CA VAL A 370 -17.19 17.75 -5.19
C VAL A 370 -16.34 17.28 -4.00
N ASP A 371 -16.93 16.51 -3.08
CA ASP A 371 -16.28 16.12 -1.81
C ASP A 371 -15.65 14.71 -1.82
N LEU A 372 -15.67 14.01 -2.96
CA LEU A 372 -14.96 12.73 -3.09
C LEU A 372 -13.52 12.94 -3.54
N MET A 373 -12.66 11.97 -3.23
CA MET A 373 -11.29 11.91 -3.74
C MET A 373 -11.27 11.15 -5.07
N LEU A 374 -11.96 10.01 -5.09
CA LEU A 374 -11.99 9.06 -6.20
C LEU A 374 -13.30 8.30 -6.20
N VAL A 375 -13.80 7.95 -7.39
CA VAL A 375 -14.90 6.99 -7.57
C VAL A 375 -14.57 5.96 -8.65
N HIS A 376 -14.81 4.69 -8.32
CA HIS A 376 -14.66 3.55 -9.23
C HIS A 376 -16.04 2.99 -9.60
N SER A 377 -16.35 2.64 -10.86
CA SER A 377 -15.59 2.87 -12.09
C SER A 377 -16.25 3.95 -12.96
N ARG A 378 -15.51 4.61 -13.84
CA ARG A 378 -16.03 5.52 -14.86
C ARG A 378 -15.42 5.21 -16.23
N LYS A 379 -16.23 5.31 -17.28
CA LYS A 379 -15.81 5.21 -18.68
C LYS A 379 -15.10 6.50 -19.12
N PRO A 380 -14.31 6.47 -20.21
CA PRO A 380 -13.62 7.65 -20.73
C PRO A 380 -14.51 8.90 -20.88
N GLN A 381 -15.69 8.74 -21.50
CA GLN A 381 -16.64 9.84 -21.70
C GLN A 381 -17.22 10.37 -20.38
N GLU A 382 -17.49 9.48 -19.42
CA GLU A 382 -18.00 9.86 -18.10
C GLU A 382 -16.95 10.66 -17.32
N MET A 383 -15.67 10.29 -17.42
CA MET A 383 -14.58 11.05 -16.78
C MET A 383 -14.50 12.48 -17.32
N ILE A 384 -14.61 12.65 -18.64
CA ILE A 384 -14.59 13.96 -19.30
C ILE A 384 -15.83 14.77 -18.92
N ASP A 385 -17.02 14.17 -18.94
CA ASP A 385 -18.28 14.85 -18.56
C ASP A 385 -18.25 15.33 -17.11
N ILE A 386 -17.92 14.44 -16.17
CA ILE A 386 -17.82 14.79 -14.75
C ILE A 386 -16.80 15.92 -14.56
N TRP A 387 -15.63 15.82 -15.19
CA TRP A 387 -14.62 16.88 -15.09
C TRP A 387 -15.12 18.21 -15.64
N SER A 388 -15.71 18.22 -16.84
CA SER A 388 -16.25 19.43 -17.46
C SER A 388 -17.29 20.11 -16.57
N ARG A 389 -18.17 19.33 -15.94
CA ARG A 389 -19.21 19.85 -15.05
C ARG A 389 -18.65 20.35 -13.70
N LEU A 390 -17.57 19.76 -13.19
CA LEU A 390 -16.88 20.25 -12.00
C LEU A 390 -16.15 21.59 -12.24
N GLN A 391 -15.79 21.90 -13.48
CA GLN A 391 -15.15 23.16 -13.85
C GLN A 391 -16.14 24.30 -14.13
N ASP A 392 -17.45 24.04 -14.09
CA ASP A 392 -18.46 25.07 -14.35
C ASP A 392 -18.39 26.16 -13.26
N ALA A 393 -18.08 27.39 -13.65
CA ALA A 393 -18.02 28.53 -12.74
C ALA A 393 -19.37 28.86 -12.09
N HIS A 394 -20.47 28.38 -12.67
CA HIS A 394 -21.83 28.50 -12.14
C HIS A 394 -22.26 27.29 -11.30
N LEU A 395 -21.38 26.32 -11.07
CA LEU A 395 -21.66 25.18 -10.20
C LEU A 395 -22.01 25.67 -8.80
N ASN A 396 -23.20 25.31 -8.32
CA ASN A 396 -23.66 25.63 -6.97
C ASN A 396 -23.95 24.33 -6.21
N CYS A 397 -23.04 24.03 -5.29
CA CYS A 397 -23.03 22.96 -4.31
C CYS A 397 -22.54 23.58 -3.00
#